data_AF-A0A6L9KRM8-F1
#
_entry.id   AF-A0A6L9KRM8-F1
#
_cell.length_a   1.000
_cell.length_b   1.000
_cell.length_c   1.000
_cell.angle_alpha   90.00
_cell.angle_beta   90.00
_cell.angle_gamma   90.00
#
_symmetry.space_group_name_H-M   'P 1'
#
loop_
_entity.id
_entity.type
_entity.pdbx_description
1 polymer ?
#
loop_
_entity_poly.entity_id
_entity_poly.type
_entity_poly.pdbx_seq_one_letter_code
_entity_poly.pdbx_strand_id
1 'polypeptide(L)'
;MLHHSDWANLCFLVVGLSLVIYWFSQSKKRRPEKTVWLVLTVMLIYATVGLVSVFVVHRSVAPEPPTLFEYLQPTLLFWGLAFTMLFAPLKGFDYPVKWFVGPSMPLSDKEWDWLSRTLGVILAVVGTVNLVVAYFGLLVDWVGFKQSSYIMFLLLALTRFNFIWSVIFEQGGPILYKKYKAFRQKRKKTKGIP
;
A
#
# COMPACT_ATOMS: atom_id res chain seq x y z
N MET A 1 -1.12 23.01 -10.64
CA MET A 1 -0.81 22.72 -9.23
C MET A 1 -1.19 21.26 -8.99
N LEU A 2 -0.32 20.46 -8.39
CA LEU A 2 -0.67 19.08 -8.02
C LEU A 2 -1.73 19.12 -6.91
N HIS A 3 -2.85 18.44 -7.08
CA HIS A 3 -3.88 18.31 -6.05
C HIS A 3 -3.37 17.41 -4.91
N HIS A 4 -3.93 17.55 -3.71
CA HIS A 4 -3.53 16.75 -2.53
C HIS A 4 -3.64 15.23 -2.76
N SER A 5 -4.54 14.79 -3.64
CA SER A 5 -4.66 13.39 -4.09
C SER A 5 -3.44 12.89 -4.85
N ASP A 6 -2.75 13.76 -5.57
CA ASP A 6 -1.65 13.39 -6.46
C ASP A 6 -0.40 13.07 -5.64
N TRP A 7 -0.17 13.84 -4.57
CA TRP A 7 0.89 13.58 -3.60
C TRP A 7 0.69 12.24 -2.88
N ALA A 8 -0.55 11.92 -2.51
CA ALA A 8 -0.86 10.63 -1.90
C ALA A 8 -0.54 9.47 -2.86
N ASN A 9 -0.98 9.56 -4.12
CA ASN A 9 -0.69 8.56 -5.15
C ASN A 9 0.81 8.36 -5.39
N LEU A 10 1.58 9.46 -5.41
CA LEU A 10 3.03 9.43 -5.61
C LEU A 10 3.75 8.80 -4.41
N CYS A 11 3.31 9.13 -3.18
CA CYS A 11 3.77 8.46 -1.98
C CYS A 11 3.49 6.95 -2.03
N PHE A 12 2.30 6.52 -2.43
CA PHE A 12 1.99 5.09 -2.54
C PHE A 12 2.86 4.36 -3.55
N LEU A 13 3.17 4.99 -4.69
CA LEU A 13 4.05 4.37 -5.67
C LEU A 13 5.50 4.28 -5.17
N VAL A 14 6.02 5.32 -4.50
CA VAL A 14 7.36 5.28 -3.91
C VAL A 14 7.45 4.20 -2.83
N VAL A 15 6.44 4.12 -1.95
CA VAL A 15 6.32 3.08 -0.91
C VAL A 15 6.25 1.70 -1.56
N GLY A 16 5.36 1.51 -2.53
CA GLY A 16 5.18 0.25 -3.25
C GLY A 16 6.43 -0.22 -3.98
N LEU A 17 7.11 0.67 -4.70
CA LEU A 17 8.38 0.35 -5.38
C LEU A 17 9.49 0.02 -4.40
N SER A 18 9.62 0.76 -3.29
CA SER A 18 10.61 0.48 -2.25
C SER A 18 10.42 -0.92 -1.67
N LEU A 19 9.16 -1.35 -1.51
CA LEU A 19 8.79 -2.68 -1.02
C LEU A 19 9.10 -3.79 -2.03
N VAL A 20 8.86 -3.54 -3.32
CA VAL A 20 9.24 -4.47 -4.40
C VAL A 20 10.76 -4.61 -4.50
N ILE A 21 11.51 -3.50 -4.45
CA ILE A 21 12.98 -3.51 -4.48
C ILE A 21 13.53 -4.28 -3.28
N TYR A 22 12.99 -4.02 -2.09
CA TYR A 22 13.38 -4.76 -0.89
C TYR A 22 13.17 -6.27 -1.04
N TRP A 23 12.03 -6.69 -1.58
CA TRP A 23 11.76 -8.11 -1.81
C TRP A 23 12.83 -8.80 -2.66
N PHE A 24 13.20 -8.19 -3.79
CA PHE A 24 14.23 -8.76 -4.66
C PHE A 24 15.62 -8.74 -4.01
N SER A 25 15.82 -7.90 -2.99
CA SER A 25 17.06 -7.87 -2.21
C SER A 25 17.15 -9.00 -1.17
N GLN A 26 16.01 -9.60 -0.76
CA GLN A 26 15.96 -10.59 0.31
C GLN A 26 16.26 -12.03 -0.11
N SER A 27 16.87 -12.80 0.80
CA SER A 27 17.12 -14.24 0.65
C SER A 27 15.79 -15.01 0.65
N LYS A 28 15.69 -16.12 -0.12
CA LYS A 28 14.48 -16.99 -0.17
C LYS A 28 13.98 -17.43 1.22
N LYS A 29 14.86 -17.50 2.22
CA LYS A 29 14.52 -17.87 3.61
C LYS A 29 13.89 -16.74 4.45
N ARG A 30 13.91 -15.49 3.98
CA ARG A 30 13.40 -14.29 4.69
C ARG A 30 12.32 -13.56 3.88
N ARG A 31 11.60 -14.31 3.05
CA ARG A 31 10.54 -13.74 2.22
C ARG A 31 9.33 -13.43 3.10
N PRO A 32 8.77 -12.21 3.05
CA PRO A 32 7.53 -11.89 3.75
C PRO A 32 6.38 -12.83 3.39
N GLU A 33 5.45 -12.95 4.33
CA GLU A 33 4.28 -13.82 4.25
C GLU A 33 3.38 -13.51 3.06
N LYS A 34 2.59 -14.50 2.63
CA LYS A 34 1.67 -14.36 1.48
C LYS A 34 0.64 -13.24 1.66
N THR A 35 0.31 -12.88 2.89
CA THR A 35 -0.65 -11.80 3.19
C THR A 35 -0.07 -10.41 3.00
N VAL A 36 1.24 -10.25 3.19
CA VAL A 36 1.95 -9.04 2.78
C VAL A 36 1.72 -8.80 1.30
N TRP A 37 1.88 -9.85 0.48
CA TRP A 37 1.70 -9.74 -0.96
C TRP A 37 0.29 -9.33 -1.35
N LEU A 38 -0.74 -9.92 -0.74
CA LEU A 38 -2.12 -9.53 -0.99
C LEU A 38 -2.35 -8.06 -0.67
N VAL A 39 -1.90 -7.58 0.49
CA VAL A 39 -2.05 -6.17 0.89
C VAL A 39 -1.25 -5.25 -0.04
N LEU A 40 -0.01 -5.60 -0.36
CA LEU A 40 0.84 -4.82 -1.25
C LEU A 40 0.31 -4.77 -2.67
N THR A 41 -0.24 -5.87 -3.18
CA THR A 41 -0.85 -5.91 -4.52
C THR A 41 -2.07 -5.01 -4.57
N VAL A 42 -2.94 -5.03 -3.55
CA VAL A 42 -4.09 -4.11 -3.48
C VAL A 42 -3.62 -2.66 -3.44
N MET A 43 -2.60 -2.34 -2.63
CA MET A 43 -2.03 -1.00 -2.56
C MET A 43 -1.35 -0.55 -3.86
N LEU A 44 -0.60 -1.43 -4.53
CA LEU A 44 0.07 -1.13 -5.79
C LEU A 44 -0.94 -0.92 -6.91
N ILE A 45 -1.94 -1.80 -7.03
CA ILE A 45 -3.03 -1.65 -8.02
C ILE A 45 -3.68 -0.28 -7.82
N TYR A 46 -4.00 0.08 -6.58
CA TYR A 46 -4.58 1.38 -6.27
C TYR A 46 -3.66 2.56 -6.61
N ALA A 47 -2.38 2.48 -6.26
CA ALA A 47 -1.40 3.53 -6.54
C ALA A 47 -1.21 3.75 -8.05
N THR A 48 -1.13 2.65 -8.81
CA THR A 48 -1.03 2.69 -10.27
C THR A 48 -2.30 3.27 -10.89
N VAL A 49 -3.47 2.83 -10.43
CA VAL A 49 -4.78 3.36 -10.82
C VAL A 49 -4.88 4.86 -10.55
N GLY A 50 -4.47 5.32 -9.35
CA GLY A 50 -4.45 6.72 -8.99
C GLY A 50 -3.52 7.55 -9.86
N LEU A 51 -2.31 7.06 -10.16
CA LEU A 51 -1.40 7.76 -11.06
C LEU A 51 -1.92 7.84 -12.49
N VAL A 52 -2.53 6.77 -13.01
CA VAL A 52 -3.17 6.80 -14.33
C VAL A 52 -4.27 7.86 -14.37
N SER A 53 -5.08 8.00 -13.31
CA SER A 53 -6.06 9.08 -13.23
C SER A 53 -5.40 10.47 -13.26
N VAL A 54 -4.26 10.67 -12.59
CA VAL A 54 -3.52 11.93 -12.66
C VAL A 54 -3.00 12.20 -14.08
N PHE A 55 -2.39 11.21 -14.74
CA PHE A 55 -1.80 11.39 -16.06
C PHE A 55 -2.82 11.53 -17.20
N VAL A 56 -4.00 10.90 -17.05
CA VAL A 56 -5.07 10.93 -18.06
C VAL A 56 -6.00 12.12 -17.86
N VAL A 57 -6.36 12.47 -16.61
CA VAL A 57 -7.36 13.51 -16.30
C VAL A 57 -6.73 14.90 -16.16
N HIS A 58 -5.51 15.05 -15.64
CA HIS A 58 -4.89 16.39 -15.47
C HIS A 58 -4.23 16.95 -16.74
N ARG A 59 -4.41 16.31 -17.90
CA ARG A 59 -4.08 16.93 -19.20
C ARG A 59 -5.18 17.85 -19.72
N SER A 60 -6.37 17.81 -19.12
CA SER A 60 -7.48 18.70 -19.43
C SER A 60 -7.32 20.01 -18.65
N VAL A 61 -7.16 21.13 -19.33
CA VAL A 61 -6.99 22.48 -18.73
C VAL A 61 -8.31 23.02 -18.14
N ALA A 62 -9.42 22.30 -18.30
CA ALA A 62 -10.75 22.67 -17.81
C ALA A 62 -11.18 21.81 -16.61
N PRO A 63 -11.99 22.35 -15.67
CA PRO A 63 -12.62 21.56 -14.62
C PRO A 63 -13.65 20.62 -15.25
N GLU A 64 -13.20 19.42 -15.61
CA GLU A 64 -14.08 18.36 -16.04
C GLU A 64 -14.78 17.72 -14.84
N PRO A 65 -16.04 17.30 -14.98
CA PRO A 65 -16.73 16.56 -13.93
C PRO A 65 -15.94 15.29 -13.58
N PRO A 66 -15.94 14.86 -12.30
CA PRO A 66 -15.21 13.67 -11.89
C PRO A 66 -15.66 12.47 -12.73
N THR A 67 -14.70 11.71 -13.23
CA THR A 67 -15.03 10.50 -13.99
C THR A 67 -15.67 9.46 -13.07
N LEU A 68 -16.49 8.56 -13.62
CA LEU A 68 -17.04 7.41 -12.87
C LEU A 68 -15.95 6.67 -12.08
N PHE A 69 -14.76 6.57 -12.67
CA PHE A 69 -13.61 5.93 -12.06
C PHE A 69 -13.14 6.62 -10.78
N GLU A 70 -13.17 7.95 -10.73
CA GLU A 70 -12.79 8.68 -9.52
C GLU A 70 -13.76 8.44 -8.37
N TYR A 71 -15.05 8.29 -8.65
CA TYR A 71 -16.05 7.92 -7.65
C TYR A 71 -15.84 6.49 -7.14
N LEU A 72 -15.49 5.55 -8.03
CA LEU A 72 -15.29 4.15 -7.69
C LEU A 72 -13.95 3.88 -7.00
N GLN A 73 -12.93 4.70 -7.25
CA GLN A 73 -11.56 4.44 -6.80
C GLN A 73 -11.45 4.20 -5.28
N PRO A 74 -11.99 5.06 -4.38
CA PRO A 74 -11.94 4.80 -2.94
C PRO A 74 -12.67 3.51 -2.57
N THR A 75 -13.84 3.25 -3.17
CA THR A 75 -14.61 2.03 -2.93
C THR A 75 -13.82 0.77 -3.30
N LEU A 76 -13.20 0.75 -4.49
CA LEU A 76 -12.42 -0.39 -4.96
C LEU A 76 -11.26 -0.71 -4.02
N LEU A 77 -10.62 0.32 -3.45
CA LEU A 77 -9.58 0.14 -2.45
C LEU A 77 -10.13 -0.47 -1.16
N PHE A 78 -11.16 0.15 -0.59
CA PHE A 78 -11.75 -0.30 0.66
C PHE A 78 -12.27 -1.73 0.56
N TRP A 79 -12.94 -2.05 -0.53
CA TRP A 79 -13.44 -3.41 -0.79
C TRP A 79 -12.34 -4.39 -1.11
N GLY A 80 -11.29 -3.99 -1.84
CA GLY A 80 -10.12 -4.82 -2.06
C GLY A 80 -9.46 -5.21 -0.73
N LEU A 81 -9.25 -4.24 0.15
CA LEU A 81 -8.70 -4.49 1.49
C LEU A 81 -9.67 -5.30 2.35
N ALA A 82 -10.95 -4.97 2.38
CA ALA A 82 -11.97 -5.75 3.09
C ALA A 82 -11.97 -7.21 2.64
N PHE A 83 -11.93 -7.45 1.34
CA PHE A 83 -11.84 -8.79 0.77
C PHE A 83 -10.59 -9.52 1.26
N THR A 84 -9.42 -8.88 1.24
CA THR A 84 -8.22 -9.52 1.78
C THR A 84 -8.36 -9.87 3.26
N MET A 85 -8.88 -8.94 4.07
CA MET A 85 -9.05 -9.09 5.51
C MET A 85 -10.02 -10.22 5.90
N LEU A 86 -11.09 -10.38 5.12
CA LEU A 86 -12.13 -11.37 5.38
C LEU A 86 -11.76 -12.77 4.85
N PHE A 87 -11.10 -12.84 3.69
CA PHE A 87 -10.92 -14.10 2.98
C PHE A 87 -9.50 -14.67 3.01
N ALA A 88 -8.47 -13.89 3.33
CA ALA A 88 -7.11 -14.44 3.43
C ALA A 88 -6.97 -15.49 4.55
N PRO A 89 -7.49 -15.26 5.79
CA PRO A 89 -7.40 -16.27 6.85
C PRO A 89 -8.11 -17.57 6.49
N LEU A 90 -9.25 -17.50 5.80
CA LEU A 90 -10.03 -18.66 5.35
C LEU A 90 -9.26 -19.56 4.38
N LYS A 91 -8.27 -19.03 3.66
CA LYS A 91 -7.41 -19.78 2.74
C LYS A 91 -6.14 -20.33 3.42
N GLY A 92 -6.06 -20.28 4.74
CA GLY A 92 -4.87 -20.69 5.51
C GLY A 92 -3.69 -19.75 5.29
N PHE A 93 -3.94 -18.51 4.87
CA PHE A 93 -2.93 -17.46 4.93
C PHE A 93 -2.93 -16.84 6.32
N ASP A 94 -1.84 -16.17 6.68
CA ASP A 94 -1.78 -15.41 7.94
C ASP A 94 -2.82 -14.25 7.95
N TYR A 95 -2.90 -13.49 9.02
CA TYR A 95 -3.89 -12.43 9.21
C TYR A 95 -3.40 -11.11 8.59
N PRO A 96 -4.04 -10.58 7.53
CA PRO A 96 -3.58 -9.36 6.87
C PRO A 96 -3.51 -8.16 7.82
N VAL A 97 -4.38 -8.13 8.83
CA VAL A 97 -4.42 -7.07 9.86
C VAL A 97 -3.14 -6.97 10.68
N LYS A 98 -2.32 -8.03 10.77
CA LYS A 98 -0.98 -7.98 11.40
C LYS A 98 -0.12 -6.89 10.78
N TRP A 99 -0.30 -6.63 9.49
CA TRP A 99 0.44 -5.60 8.76
C TRP A 99 -0.09 -4.18 9.02
N PHE A 100 -1.28 -4.05 9.60
CA PHE A 100 -1.90 -2.78 9.97
C PHE A 100 -1.74 -2.43 11.44
N VAL A 101 -1.56 -3.43 12.31
CA VAL A 101 -1.40 -3.25 13.77
C VAL A 101 0.03 -3.50 14.24
N GLY A 102 0.70 -4.51 13.69
CA GLY A 102 2.09 -4.87 13.97
C GLY A 102 2.22 -6.38 14.22
N PRO A 103 3.07 -7.10 13.47
CA PRO A 103 3.15 -8.56 13.57
C PRO A 103 3.74 -9.06 14.90
N SER A 104 4.38 -8.18 15.68
CA SER A 104 5.01 -8.49 16.97
C SER A 104 4.05 -8.38 18.17
N MET A 105 2.76 -8.08 17.95
CA MET A 105 1.80 -8.06 19.06
C MET A 105 1.55 -9.48 19.58
N PRO A 106 1.53 -9.69 20.91
CA PRO A 106 1.34 -10.99 21.52
C PRO A 106 -0.15 -11.39 21.55
N LEU A 107 -0.78 -11.41 20.38
CA LEU A 107 -2.18 -11.84 20.21
C LEU A 107 -2.23 -13.29 19.73
N SER A 108 -3.22 -14.02 20.21
CA SER A 108 -3.58 -15.36 19.75
C SER A 108 -4.18 -15.34 18.34
N ASP A 109 -4.17 -16.49 17.67
CA ASP A 109 -4.74 -16.65 16.32
C ASP A 109 -6.22 -16.24 16.26
N LYS A 110 -7.00 -16.55 17.31
CA LYS A 110 -8.42 -16.16 17.39
C LYS A 110 -8.59 -14.65 17.46
N GLU A 111 -7.74 -13.96 18.22
CA GLU A 111 -7.77 -12.50 18.33
C GLU A 111 -7.37 -11.84 17.02
N TRP A 112 -6.37 -12.40 16.33
CA TRP A 112 -5.99 -11.94 14.99
C TRP A 112 -7.09 -12.13 13.95
N ASP A 113 -7.76 -13.29 13.95
CA ASP A 113 -8.90 -13.53 13.05
C ASP A 113 -10.03 -12.54 13.30
N TRP A 114 -10.39 -12.35 14.57
CA TRP A 114 -11.44 -11.42 14.98
C TRP A 114 -11.12 -9.99 14.57
N LEU A 115 -9.89 -9.53 14.82
CA LEU A 115 -9.42 -8.20 14.46
C LEU A 115 -9.43 -8.00 12.94
N SER A 116 -8.98 -9.02 12.18
CA SER A 116 -8.97 -8.98 10.71
C SER A 116 -10.39 -8.87 10.16
N ARG A 117 -11.32 -9.70 10.64
CA ARG A 117 -12.71 -9.65 10.19
C ARG A 117 -13.39 -8.35 10.56
N THR A 118 -13.20 -7.88 11.79
CA THR A 118 -13.80 -6.62 12.27
C THR A 118 -13.34 -5.46 11.41
N LEU A 119 -12.04 -5.35 11.15
CA LEU A 119 -11.50 -4.32 10.26
C LEU A 119 -12.01 -4.49 8.82
N GLY A 120 -12.11 -5.74 8.33
CA GLY A 120 -12.66 -6.03 7.01
C GLY A 120 -14.11 -5.56 6.85
N VAL A 121 -14.97 -5.79 7.85
CA VAL A 121 -16.36 -5.31 7.85
C VAL A 121 -16.41 -3.79 7.85
N ILE A 122 -15.62 -3.13 8.70
CA ILE A 122 -15.54 -1.66 8.74
C ILE A 122 -15.15 -1.11 7.37
N LEU A 123 -14.11 -1.66 6.74
CA LEU A 123 -13.67 -1.26 5.41
C LEU A 123 -14.77 -1.48 4.35
N ALA A 124 -15.49 -2.60 4.41
CA ALA A 124 -16.60 -2.86 3.49
C ALA A 124 -17.73 -1.81 3.62
N VAL A 125 -18.08 -1.44 4.85
CA VAL A 125 -19.08 -0.39 5.15
C VAL A 125 -18.60 0.95 4.61
N VAL A 126 -17.36 1.35 4.90
CA VAL A 126 -16.77 2.61 4.43
C VAL A 126 -16.77 2.67 2.88
N GLY A 127 -16.40 1.59 2.21
CA GLY A 127 -16.46 1.51 0.74
C GLY A 127 -17.88 1.65 0.18
N THR A 128 -18.89 1.16 0.91
CA THR A 128 -20.30 1.29 0.53
C THR A 128 -20.80 2.72 0.76
N VAL A 129 -20.46 3.34 1.89
CA VAL A 129 -20.78 4.74 2.19
C VAL A 129 -20.23 5.67 1.10
N ASN A 130 -19.02 5.42 0.60
CA ASN A 130 -18.46 6.19 -0.52
C ASN A 130 -19.37 6.16 -1.76
N LEU A 131 -19.89 5.00 -2.15
CA LEU A 131 -20.80 4.88 -3.30
C LEU A 131 -22.12 5.60 -3.05
N VAL A 132 -22.65 5.51 -1.83
CA VAL A 132 -23.88 6.20 -1.44
C VAL A 132 -23.70 7.71 -1.57
N VAL A 133 -22.63 8.26 -0.99
CA VAL A 133 -22.32 9.70 -1.07
C VAL A 133 -22.10 10.15 -2.52
N ALA A 134 -21.41 9.33 -3.32
CA ALA A 134 -21.22 9.59 -4.75
C ALA A 134 -22.55 9.57 -5.54
N TYR A 135 -23.42 8.61 -5.25
CA TYR A 135 -24.72 8.45 -5.93
C TYR A 135 -25.67 9.61 -5.64
N PHE A 136 -25.71 10.10 -4.40
CA PHE A 136 -26.56 11.22 -4.01
C PHE A 136 -26.02 12.60 -4.43
N GLY A 137 -24.90 12.66 -5.15
CA GLY A 137 -24.39 13.91 -5.73
C GLY A 137 -23.92 14.93 -4.70
N LEU A 138 -23.63 14.51 -3.47
CA LEU A 138 -23.09 15.36 -2.40
C LEU A 138 -21.60 15.65 -2.68
N LEU A 139 -21.31 16.41 -3.74
CA LEU A 139 -19.95 16.63 -4.26
C LEU A 139 -18.98 17.18 -3.19
N VAL A 140 -19.43 18.09 -2.33
CA VAL A 140 -18.60 18.66 -1.26
C VAL A 140 -18.24 17.60 -0.22
N ASP A 141 -19.22 16.78 0.19
CA ASP A 141 -19.02 15.71 1.16
C ASP A 141 -18.20 14.55 0.57
N TRP A 142 -18.37 14.28 -0.72
CA TRP A 142 -17.61 13.27 -1.46
C TRP A 142 -16.12 13.64 -1.56
N VAL A 143 -15.79 14.89 -1.89
CA VAL A 143 -14.39 15.35 -1.96
C VAL A 143 -13.73 15.25 -0.57
N GLY A 144 -14.43 15.66 0.49
CA GLY A 144 -13.95 15.53 1.86
C GLY A 144 -13.73 14.07 2.27
N PHE A 145 -14.69 13.19 1.94
CA PHE A 145 -14.58 11.76 2.19
C PHE A 145 -13.39 11.13 1.44
N LYS A 146 -13.23 11.45 0.15
CA LYS A 146 -12.10 11.01 -0.68
C LYS A 146 -10.76 11.47 -0.10
N GLN A 147 -10.65 12.73 0.31
CA GLN A 147 -9.44 13.27 0.93
C GLN A 147 -9.12 12.61 2.27
N SER A 148 -10.12 12.42 3.14
CA SER A 148 -9.93 11.74 4.43
C SER A 148 -9.44 10.30 4.24
N SER A 149 -9.95 9.61 3.22
CA SER A 149 -9.49 8.26 2.82
C SER A 149 -8.01 8.28 2.44
N TYR A 150 -7.59 9.19 1.56
CA TYR A 150 -6.18 9.32 1.20
C TYR A 150 -5.28 9.64 2.39
N ILE A 151 -5.71 10.50 3.32
CA ILE A 151 -4.95 10.84 4.52
C ILE A 151 -4.82 9.62 5.44
N MET A 152 -5.91 8.90 5.69
CA MET A 152 -5.89 7.67 6.51
C MET A 152 -4.92 6.65 5.92
N PHE A 153 -4.91 6.50 4.59
CA PHE A 153 -3.98 5.61 3.91
C PHE A 153 -2.53 6.12 3.91
N LEU A 154 -2.31 7.42 3.78
CA LEU A 154 -0.98 8.00 3.91
C LEU A 154 -0.44 7.74 5.32
N LEU A 155 -1.27 7.90 6.36
CA LEU A 155 -0.90 7.58 7.74
C LEU A 155 -0.62 6.09 7.92
N LEU A 156 -1.42 5.19 7.35
CA LEU A 156 -1.15 3.75 7.35
C LEU A 156 0.17 3.42 6.64
N ALA A 157 0.42 4.01 5.48
CA ALA A 157 1.66 3.80 4.74
C ALA A 157 2.88 4.34 5.50
N LEU A 158 2.78 5.52 6.12
CA LEU A 158 3.86 6.16 6.89
C LEU A 158 4.16 5.44 8.21
N THR A 159 3.12 5.09 8.98
CA THR A 159 3.28 4.33 10.24
C THR A 159 3.89 2.97 9.99
N ARG A 160 3.60 2.34 8.85
CA ARG A 160 4.17 1.05 8.45
C ARG A 160 5.47 1.17 7.67
N PHE A 161 5.78 2.36 7.12
CA PHE A 161 7.11 2.71 6.63
C PHE A 161 8.16 2.42 7.71
N ASN A 162 7.93 2.82 8.96
CA ASN A 162 8.89 2.55 10.05
C ASN A 162 9.11 1.05 10.32
N PHE A 163 8.06 0.24 10.36
CA PHE A 163 8.19 -1.20 10.64
C PHE A 163 8.74 -1.99 9.47
N ILE A 164 8.40 -1.61 8.25
CA ILE A 164 8.95 -2.29 7.08
C ILE A 164 10.40 -1.85 6.91
N TRP A 165 10.70 -0.54 6.92
CA TRP A 165 12.07 -0.07 6.78
C TRP A 165 12.99 -0.51 7.90
N SER A 166 12.52 -0.70 9.14
CA SER A 166 13.37 -1.29 10.18
C SER A 166 13.82 -2.70 9.77
N VAL A 167 12.92 -3.56 9.32
CA VAL A 167 13.26 -4.90 8.81
C VAL A 167 14.10 -4.79 7.52
N ILE A 168 13.90 -3.77 6.68
CA ILE A 168 14.73 -3.49 5.50
C ILE A 168 16.17 -3.13 5.88
N PHE A 169 16.35 -2.17 6.78
CA PHE A 169 17.64 -1.66 7.16
C PHE A 169 18.39 -2.64 8.06
N GLU A 170 17.72 -3.28 9.01
CA GLU A 170 18.33 -4.27 9.91
C GLU A 170 18.75 -5.54 9.16
N GLN A 171 17.90 -6.04 8.26
CA GLN A 171 18.15 -7.34 7.62
C GLN A 171 18.73 -7.21 6.20
N GLY A 172 18.23 -6.25 5.41
CA GLY A 172 18.63 -6.04 4.02
C GLY A 172 19.83 -5.12 3.87
N GLY A 173 19.97 -4.10 4.72
CA GLY A 173 21.07 -3.14 4.71
C GLY A 173 22.46 -3.79 4.71
N PRO A 174 22.76 -4.70 5.66
CA PRO A 174 24.04 -5.41 5.69
C PRO A 174 24.29 -6.28 4.44
N ILE A 175 23.23 -6.89 3.88
CA ILE A 175 23.32 -7.76 2.70
C ILE A 175 23.59 -6.93 1.44
N LEU A 176 22.84 -5.85 1.24
CA LEU A 176 23.02 -4.89 0.15
C LEU A 176 24.41 -4.24 0.22
N TYR A 177 24.85 -3.85 1.41
CA TYR A 177 26.18 -3.31 1.63
C TYR A 177 27.29 -4.32 1.26
N LYS A 178 27.16 -5.58 1.68
CA LYS A 178 28.10 -6.65 1.30
C LYS A 178 28.13 -6.87 -0.21
N LYS A 179 26.98 -6.95 -0.88
CA LYS A 179 26.88 -7.09 -2.35
C LYS A 179 27.50 -5.90 -3.08
N TYR A 180 27.20 -4.68 -2.64
CA TYR A 180 27.77 -3.46 -3.20
C TYR A 180 29.29 -3.42 -3.04
N LYS A 181 29.81 -3.74 -1.85
CA LYS A 181 31.25 -3.81 -1.59
C LYS A 181 31.94 -4.85 -2.48
N ALA A 182 31.36 -6.04 -2.63
CA ALA A 182 31.86 -7.08 -3.52
C ALA A 182 31.86 -6.66 -5.00
N PHE A 183 30.78 -6.00 -5.45
CA PHE A 183 30.70 -5.47 -6.81
C PHE A 183 31.76 -4.39 -7.07
N ARG A 184 31.95 -3.44 -6.13
CA ARG A 184 32.96 -2.37 -6.24
C ARG A 184 34.38 -2.94 -6.28
N GLN A 185 34.69 -3.94 -5.45
CA GLN A 185 35.99 -4.61 -5.45
C GLN A 185 36.25 -5.38 -6.76
N LYS A 186 35.23 -6.07 -7.29
CA LYS A 186 35.33 -6.76 -8.58
C LYS A 186 35.63 -5.75 -9.69
N ARG A 187 34.93 -4.60 -9.71
CA ARG A 187 35.11 -3.54 -10.70
C ARG A 187 36.48 -2.85 -10.63
N LYS A 188 37.04 -2.67 -9.43
CA LYS A 188 38.42 -2.17 -9.24
C LYS A 188 39.44 -3.14 -9.83
N LYS A 189 39.32 -4.44 -9.53
CA LYS A 189 40.18 -5.49 -10.11
C LYS A 189 40.09 -5.56 -11.63
N THR A 190 38.91 -5.37 -12.22
CA THR A 190 38.75 -5.39 -13.69
C THR A 190 39.30 -4.15 -14.38
N LYS A 191 39.44 -3.02 -13.68
CA LYS A 191 39.96 -1.77 -14.25
C LYS A 191 41.43 -1.52 -13.96
N GLY A 192 42.12 -2.41 -13.23
CA GLY A 192 43.54 -2.23 -12.87
C GLY A 192 43.80 -0.99 -11.99
N ILE A 193 42.78 -0.42 -11.37
CA ILE A 193 42.91 0.74 -10.49
C ILE A 193 43.12 0.21 -9.06
N PRO A 194 44.23 0.55 -8.38
CA PRO A 194 44.48 0.12 -7.00
C PRO A 194 43.34 0.48 -6.02
#